data_AF-A0A7S3CSN5-F1
#
_entry.id   AF-A0A7S3CSN5-F1
#
_cell.length_a   1.000
_cell.length_b   1.000
_cell.length_c   1.000
_cell.angle_alpha   90.00
_cell.angle_beta   90.00
_cell.angle_gamma   90.00
#
_symmetry.space_group_name_H-M   'P 1'
#
loop_
_entity.id
_entity.type
_entity.pdbx_description
1 polymer ?
#
loop_
_entity_poly.entity_id
_entity_poly.type
_entity_poly.pdbx_seq_one_letter_code
_entity_poly.pdbx_strand_id
1 'polypeptide(L)'
;MLDVKLGVNDFKVSFKGKPNEPLIEGKWCKKINAGESFWSIERSGAQSTLSVTLEKKEGKSWWSCLIEGDTEIDTQKVEPENSKLSDLDGDTRSTVEKMMFDQQQKQKGLPTSEEQEKKDKLKAFMDAHPEMDFSQAKIC
;
A
#
# COMPACT_ATOMS: atom_id res chain seq x y z
N MET A 1 22.41 -30.38 -1.02
CA MET A 1 21.07 -30.09 -1.58
C MET A 1 20.27 -29.38 -0.50
N LEU A 2 19.51 -28.34 -0.84
CA LEU A 2 18.66 -27.65 0.15
C LEU A 2 17.37 -28.44 0.40
N ASP A 3 16.85 -28.36 1.62
CA ASP A 3 15.51 -28.76 2.05
C ASP A 3 14.76 -27.49 2.44
N VAL A 4 13.70 -27.16 1.71
CA VAL A 4 12.92 -25.93 1.86
C VAL A 4 11.49 -26.30 2.21
N LYS A 5 11.01 -25.82 3.35
CA LYS A 5 9.65 -26.06 3.85
C LYS A 5 8.90 -24.74 3.93
N LEU A 6 7.82 -24.66 3.16
CA LEU A 6 6.85 -23.57 3.16
C LEU A 6 5.57 -24.06 3.81
N GLY A 7 5.36 -23.73 5.08
CA GLY A 7 4.12 -23.95 5.80
C GLY A 7 3.22 -22.71 5.73
N VAL A 8 1.96 -22.86 6.16
CA VAL A 8 1.00 -21.73 6.19
C VAL A 8 1.47 -20.61 7.11
N ASN A 9 2.15 -20.94 8.21
CA ASN A 9 2.73 -19.98 9.15
C ASN A 9 4.25 -20.12 9.29
N ASP A 10 4.84 -21.21 8.81
CA ASP A 10 6.21 -21.59 9.16
C ASP A 10 7.10 -21.58 7.92
N PHE A 11 8.35 -21.15 8.10
CA PHE A 11 9.39 -21.17 7.08
C PHE A 11 10.63 -21.86 7.59
N LYS A 12 11.18 -22.78 6.80
CA LYS A 12 12.47 -23.39 7.11
C LYS A 12 13.28 -23.67 5.85
N VAL A 13 14.55 -23.30 5.88
CA VAL A 13 15.55 -23.64 4.87
C VAL A 13 16.74 -24.30 5.58
N SER A 14 17.11 -25.49 5.13
CA SER A 14 18.25 -26.22 5.70
C SER A 14 18.99 -27.01 4.62
N PHE A 15 20.19 -27.51 4.92
CA PHE A 15 20.83 -28.50 4.07
C PHE A 15 20.26 -29.89 4.34
N LYS A 16 20.01 -30.66 3.28
CA LYS A 16 19.60 -32.06 3.38
C LYS A 16 20.64 -32.83 4.20
N GLY A 17 20.19 -33.49 5.27
CA GLY A 17 21.04 -34.21 6.22
C GLY A 17 21.49 -33.39 7.43
N LYS A 18 21.18 -32.09 7.49
CA LYS A 18 21.47 -31.20 8.63
C LYS A 18 20.23 -30.39 9.07
N PRO A 19 19.13 -31.04 9.50
CA PRO A 19 17.89 -30.35 9.87
C PRO A 19 17.99 -29.49 11.14
N ASN A 20 19.01 -29.74 11.97
CA ASN A 20 19.24 -29.03 13.25
C ASN A 20 20.13 -27.79 13.10
N GLU A 21 20.65 -27.53 11.89
CA GLU A 21 21.45 -26.35 11.56
C GLU A 21 20.74 -25.61 10.40
N PRO A 22 19.57 -25.00 10.64
CA PRO A 22 18.85 -24.27 9.61
C PRO A 22 19.65 -23.05 9.15
N LEU A 23 19.57 -22.77 7.85
CA LEU A 23 20.03 -21.49 7.30
C LEU A 23 19.05 -20.37 7.67
N ILE A 24 17.74 -20.69 7.60
CA ILE A 24 16.64 -19.82 7.98
C ILE A 24 15.59 -20.69 8.66
N GLU A 25 15.08 -20.26 9.81
CA GLU A 25 13.96 -20.90 10.49
C GLU A 25 13.16 -19.84 11.24
N GLY A 26 11.84 -19.82 11.03
CA GLY A 26 10.97 -18.85 11.69
C GLY A 26 9.52 -18.97 11.22
N LYS A 27 8.69 -18.03 11.69
CA LYS A 27 7.29 -17.93 11.31
C LYS A 27 7.05 -16.72 10.43
N TRP A 28 6.22 -16.84 9.40
CA TRP A 28 5.78 -15.71 8.60
C TRP A 28 5.06 -14.69 9.47
N CYS A 29 5.23 -13.39 9.21
CA CYS A 29 4.51 -12.37 9.97
C CYS A 29 2.99 -12.45 9.75
N LYS A 30 2.54 -13.01 8.62
CA LYS A 30 1.15 -13.27 8.26
C LYS A 30 1.05 -14.57 7.45
N LYS A 31 -0.14 -15.15 7.40
CA LYS A 31 -0.40 -16.43 6.70
C LYS A 31 -0.17 -16.32 5.19
N ILE A 32 0.40 -17.37 4.61
CA ILE A 32 0.51 -17.55 3.15
C ILE A 32 -0.43 -18.64 2.65
N ASN A 33 -0.71 -18.64 1.34
CA ASN A 33 -1.23 -19.81 0.64
C ASN A 33 -0.06 -20.72 0.25
N ALA A 34 0.26 -21.68 1.11
CA ALA A 34 1.39 -22.58 0.91
C ALA A 34 1.25 -23.47 -0.34
N GLY A 35 0.03 -23.73 -0.81
CA GLY A 35 -0.21 -24.53 -2.03
C GLY A 35 0.07 -23.78 -3.33
N GLU A 36 0.01 -22.45 -3.29
CA GLU A 36 0.28 -21.56 -4.43
C GLU A 36 1.64 -20.88 -4.33
N SER A 37 2.30 -20.99 -3.18
CA SER A 37 3.67 -20.52 -2.98
C SER A 37 4.67 -21.58 -3.45
N PHE A 38 5.80 -21.13 -3.98
CA PHE A 38 6.82 -22.03 -4.51
C PHE A 38 8.22 -21.47 -4.33
N TRP A 39 9.22 -22.33 -4.53
CA TRP A 39 10.62 -21.95 -4.48
C TRP A 39 11.37 -22.57 -5.65
N SER A 40 12.44 -21.91 -6.08
CA SER A 40 13.34 -22.39 -7.14
C SER A 40 14.79 -22.11 -6.75
N ILE A 41 15.72 -22.90 -7.29
CA ILE A 41 17.15 -22.66 -7.14
C ILE A 41 17.75 -22.44 -8.51
N GLU A 42 18.32 -21.26 -8.72
CA GLU A 42 19.06 -20.92 -9.92
C GLU A 42 20.55 -21.03 -9.64
N ARG A 43 21.29 -21.64 -10.57
CA ARG A 43 22.75 -21.77 -10.49
C ARG A 43 23.40 -20.91 -11.55
N SER A 44 24.28 -20.01 -11.14
CA SER A 44 25.06 -19.16 -12.02
C SER A 44 26.54 -19.30 -11.66
N GLY A 45 27.27 -20.09 -12.44
CA GLY A 45 28.66 -20.41 -12.18
C GLY A 45 28.87 -21.03 -10.79
N ALA A 46 29.68 -20.37 -9.96
CA ALA A 46 29.96 -20.79 -8.58
C ALA A 46 28.90 -20.34 -7.56
N GLN A 47 27.91 -19.54 -7.96
CA GLN A 47 26.87 -19.03 -7.08
C GLN A 47 25.55 -19.78 -7.31
N SER A 48 24.77 -19.94 -6.23
CA SER A 48 23.43 -20.49 -6.27
C SER A 48 22.49 -19.55 -5.51
N THR A 49 21.37 -19.20 -6.13
CA THR A 49 20.36 -18.31 -5.57
C THR A 49 19.09 -19.11 -5.31
N LEU A 50 18.58 -19.06 -4.07
CA LEU A 50 17.26 -19.57 -3.72
C LEU A 50 16.25 -18.44 -3.87
N SER A 51 15.30 -18.61 -4.78
CA SER A 51 14.17 -17.70 -4.96
C SER A 51 12.94 -18.31 -4.30
N VAL A 52 12.25 -17.54 -3.46
CA VAL A 52 11.01 -17.97 -2.79
C VAL A 52 9.90 -17.00 -3.17
N THR A 53 8.86 -17.50 -3.82
CA THR A 53 7.67 -16.74 -4.23
C THR A 53 6.52 -17.11 -3.31
N LEU A 54 5.95 -16.12 -2.62
CA LEU A 54 4.90 -16.30 -1.62
C LEU A 54 3.59 -15.71 -2.12
N GLU A 55 2.52 -16.51 -2.06
CA GLU A 55 1.15 -16.02 -2.24
C GLU A 55 0.55 -15.68 -0.87
N LYS A 56 0.09 -14.44 -0.70
CA LYS A 56 -0.46 -14.00 0.59
C LYS A 56 -1.87 -14.58 0.78
N LYS A 57 -2.16 -15.11 1.97
CA LYS A 57 -3.51 -15.58 2.28
C LYS A 57 -4.52 -14.43 2.38
N GLU A 58 -4.08 -13.28 2.89
CA GLU A 58 -4.90 -12.08 3.09
C GLU A 58 -4.50 -10.95 2.13
N GLY A 59 -4.78 -11.14 0.84
CA GLY A 59 -4.81 -10.10 -0.20
C GLY A 59 -3.64 -9.09 -0.22
N LYS A 60 -3.94 -7.83 -0.58
CA LYS A 60 -2.97 -6.73 -0.78
C LYS A 60 -2.45 -6.11 0.54
N SER A 61 -2.40 -6.87 1.62
CA SER A 61 -1.94 -6.35 2.91
C SER A 61 -0.42 -6.14 2.92
N TRP A 62 0.02 -5.01 3.48
CA TRP A 62 1.42 -4.78 3.80
C TRP A 62 1.88 -5.72 4.92
N TRP A 63 3.12 -6.18 4.79
CA TRP A 63 3.82 -7.00 5.78
C TRP A 63 4.90 -6.10 6.39
N SER A 64 4.89 -5.94 7.71
CA SER A 64 5.89 -5.15 8.43
C SER A 64 7.24 -5.86 8.53
N CYS A 65 7.29 -7.17 8.31
CA CYS A 65 8.52 -7.96 8.20
C CYS A 65 8.23 -9.23 7.39
N LEU A 66 9.26 -10.00 7.05
CA LEU A 66 9.06 -11.31 6.40
C LEU A 66 8.78 -12.40 7.44
N ILE A 67 9.64 -12.46 8.46
CA ILE A 67 9.56 -13.42 9.57
C ILE A 67 9.26 -12.64 10.86
N GLU A 68 8.43 -13.19 11.73
CA GLU A 68 8.16 -12.63 13.06
C GLU A 68 9.47 -12.42 13.84
N GLY A 69 9.67 -11.20 14.36
CA GLY A 69 10.86 -10.85 15.13
C GLY A 69 12.04 -10.33 14.30
N ASP A 70 11.98 -10.40 12.97
CA ASP A 70 12.95 -9.73 12.10
C ASP A 70 12.79 -8.21 12.19
N THR A 71 13.82 -7.50 11.72
CA THR A 71 13.80 -6.03 11.62
C THR A 71 12.60 -5.58 10.79
N GLU A 72 11.82 -4.64 11.33
CA GLU A 72 10.67 -4.12 10.62
C GLU A 72 11.09 -3.37 9.35
N ILE A 73 10.36 -3.62 8.28
CA ILE A 73 10.40 -2.89 7.03
C ILE A 73 9.73 -1.55 7.28
N ASP A 74 10.48 -0.47 7.07
CA ASP A 74 9.93 0.88 7.07
C ASP A 74 9.00 1.05 5.87
N THR A 75 7.71 0.80 6.08
CA THR A 75 6.67 0.86 5.05
C THR A 75 6.42 2.29 4.55
N GLN A 76 7.01 3.32 5.18
CA GLN A 76 6.98 4.70 4.66
C GLN A 76 7.96 4.93 3.51
N LYS A 77 8.96 4.05 3.34
CA LYS A 77 9.91 4.09 2.19
C LYS A 77 9.53 3.15 1.06
N VAL A 78 8.54 2.28 1.29
CA VAL A 78 8.01 1.41 0.25
C VAL A 78 6.99 2.23 -0.51
N GLU A 79 7.44 2.89 -1.57
CA GLU A 79 6.50 3.47 -2.52
C GLU A 79 5.60 2.32 -3.00
N PRO A 80 4.27 2.34 -2.78
CA PRO A 80 3.40 1.50 -3.58
C PRO A 80 3.79 1.78 -5.02
N GLU A 81 3.89 0.77 -5.90
CA GLU A 81 4.03 1.03 -7.33
C GLU A 81 2.97 2.08 -7.67
N ASN A 82 3.45 3.32 -7.85
CA ASN A 82 2.60 4.43 -8.18
C ASN A 82 1.95 3.97 -9.45
N SER A 83 0.67 3.60 -9.38
CA SER A 83 -0.18 3.59 -10.55
C SER A 83 -0.01 5.00 -11.07
N LYS A 84 0.85 5.16 -12.08
CA LYS A 84 1.16 6.49 -12.57
C LYS A 84 -0.20 7.05 -12.97
N LEU A 85 -0.46 8.31 -12.66
CA LEU A 85 -1.70 8.97 -13.12
C LEU A 85 -1.91 8.81 -14.65
N SER A 86 -0.84 8.50 -15.39
CA SER A 86 -0.87 8.14 -16.82
C SER A 86 -1.55 6.81 -17.15
N ASP A 87 -1.65 5.89 -16.19
CA ASP A 87 -2.17 4.54 -16.37
C ASP A 87 -3.66 4.43 -15.98
N LEU A 88 -4.23 5.53 -15.48
CA LEU A 88 -5.65 5.67 -15.15
C LEU A 88 -6.40 6.31 -16.32
N ASP A 89 -7.61 5.81 -16.61
CA ASP A 89 -8.56 6.44 -17.52
C ASP A 89 -8.91 7.87 -17.06
N GLY A 90 -9.32 8.74 -18.00
CA GLY A 90 -9.45 10.18 -17.77
C GLY A 90 -10.39 10.57 -16.60
N ASP A 91 -11.44 9.79 -16.38
CA ASP A 91 -12.42 10.04 -15.30
C ASP A 91 -11.83 9.65 -13.93
N THR A 92 -11.14 8.51 -13.87
CA THR A 92 -10.45 8.05 -12.66
C THR A 92 -9.29 8.99 -12.30
N ARG A 93 -8.55 9.47 -13.31
CA ARG A 93 -7.45 10.42 -13.13
C ARG A 93 -7.91 11.75 -12.52
N SER A 94 -9.00 12.32 -13.05
CA SER A 94 -9.57 13.58 -12.53
C SER A 94 -10.01 13.43 -11.06
N THR A 95 -10.57 12.28 -10.70
CA THR A 95 -10.99 11.98 -9.33
C THR A 95 -9.79 11.89 -8.38
N VAL A 96 -8.69 11.25 -8.80
CA VAL A 96 -7.46 11.14 -8.00
C VAL A 96 -6.75 12.48 -7.88
N GLU A 97 -6.69 13.27 -8.95
CA GLU A 97 -6.12 14.63 -8.94
C GLU A 97 -6.90 15.55 -7.97
N LYS A 98 -8.24 15.49 -7.99
CA LYS A 98 -9.10 16.21 -7.03
C LYS A 98 -8.83 15.75 -5.59
N MET A 99 -8.72 14.44 -5.36
CA MET A 99 -8.45 13.91 -4.02
C MET A 99 -7.07 14.33 -3.49
N MET A 100 -6.04 14.34 -4.34
CA MET A 100 -4.71 14.81 -3.99
C MET A 100 -4.69 16.31 -3.67
N PHE A 101 -5.39 17.13 -4.47
CA PHE A 101 -5.54 18.56 -4.21
C PHE A 101 -6.25 18.82 -2.87
N ASP A 102 -7.36 18.15 -2.61
CA ASP A 102 -8.13 18.29 -1.38
C ASP A 102 -7.34 17.86 -0.14
N GLN A 103 -6.54 16.80 -0.26
CA GLN A 103 -5.67 16.35 0.83
C GLN A 103 -4.61 17.41 1.18
N GLN A 104 -3.99 18.04 0.18
CA GLN A 104 -3.03 19.13 0.40
C GLN A 104 -3.67 20.38 0.98
N GLN A 105 -4.87 20.75 0.51
CA GLN A 105 -5.61 21.91 1.02
C GLN A 105 -6.00 21.71 2.49
N LYS A 106 -6.52 20.53 2.86
CA LYS A 106 -6.85 20.20 4.25
C LYS A 106 -5.63 20.28 5.17
N GLN A 107 -4.47 19.78 4.74
CA GLN A 107 -3.23 19.90 5.52
C GLN A 107 -2.79 21.35 5.73
N LYS A 108 -3.07 22.23 4.76
CA LYS A 108 -2.78 23.67 4.84
C LYS A 108 -3.88 24.47 5.55
N GLY A 109 -4.95 23.83 6.02
CA GLY A 109 -6.13 24.50 6.57
C GLY A 109 -6.88 25.35 5.54
N LEU A 110 -6.68 25.06 4.25
CA LEU A 110 -7.32 25.75 3.12
C LEU A 110 -8.57 24.98 2.67
N PRO A 111 -9.56 25.67 2.05
CA PRO A 111 -10.79 25.02 1.60
C PRO A 111 -10.52 23.98 0.50
N THR A 112 -11.27 22.90 0.54
CA THR A 112 -11.29 21.86 -0.51
C THR A 112 -11.96 22.39 -1.79
N SER A 113 -11.82 21.67 -2.90
CA SER A 113 -12.50 21.99 -4.16
C SER A 113 -14.01 22.14 -3.98
N GLU A 114 -14.64 21.30 -3.16
CA GLU A 114 -16.10 21.39 -2.90
C GLU A 114 -16.48 22.60 -2.05
N GLU A 115 -15.66 22.95 -1.06
CA GLU A 115 -15.88 24.13 -0.23
C GLU A 115 -15.68 25.42 -1.04
N GLN A 116 -14.69 25.41 -1.95
CA GLN A 116 -14.46 26.53 -2.86
C GLN A 116 -15.62 26.70 -3.84
N GLU A 117 -16.09 25.61 -4.46
CA GLU A 117 -17.22 25.65 -5.38
C GLU A 117 -18.52 26.12 -4.68
N LYS A 118 -18.75 25.68 -3.43
CA LYS A 118 -19.87 26.17 -2.62
C LYS A 118 -19.75 27.66 -2.31
N LYS A 119 -18.56 28.14 -1.96
CA LYS A 119 -18.30 29.58 -1.72
C LYS A 119 -18.53 30.40 -2.98
N ASP A 120 -18.08 29.92 -4.13
CA ASP A 120 -18.22 30.64 -5.40
C ASP A 120 -19.69 30.70 -5.85
N LYS A 121 -20.45 29.61 -5.70
CA LYS A 121 -21.89 29.60 -5.96
C LYS A 121 -22.67 30.51 -5.00
N LEU A 122 -22.34 30.48 -3.71
CA LEU A 122 -22.95 31.38 -2.73
C LEU A 122 -22.65 32.84 -3.05
N LYS A 123 -21.40 33.16 -3.41
CA LYS A 123 -21.01 34.52 -3.80
C LYS A 123 -21.76 34.99 -5.05
N ALA A 124 -21.82 34.16 -6.10
CA ALA A 124 -22.57 34.49 -7.31
C ALA A 124 -24.07 34.72 -7.02
N PHE A 125 -24.64 33.95 -6.08
CA PHE A 125 -26.02 34.12 -5.65
C PHE A 125 -26.24 35.42 -4.85
N MET A 126 -25.30 35.79 -3.96
CA MET A 126 -25.33 37.05 -3.23
C MET A 126 -25.19 38.26 -4.17
N ASP A 127 -24.29 38.18 -5.15
CA ASP A 127 -24.05 39.24 -6.14
C ASP A 127 -25.26 39.43 -7.07
N ALA A 128 -25.96 38.34 -7.43
CA ALA A 128 -27.16 38.37 -8.26
C ALA A 128 -28.42 38.84 -7.50
N HIS A 129 -28.41 38.80 -6.18
CA HIS A 129 -29.55 39.17 -5.33
C HIS A 129 -29.13 40.09 -4.17
N PRO A 130 -28.69 41.33 -4.47
CA PRO A 130 -28.20 42.28 -3.47
C PRO A 130 -29.28 42.76 -2.46
N GLU A 131 -30.56 42.44 -2.70
CA GLU A 131 -31.67 42.73 -1.79
C GLU A 131 -31.84 41.70 -0.65
N MET A 132 -31.16 40.54 -0.72
CA MET A 132 -31.17 39.55 0.36
C MET A 132 -30.09 39.85 1.41
N ASP A 133 -30.51 40.07 2.66
CA ASP A 133 -29.61 40.30 3.80
C ASP A 133 -29.12 38.96 4.41
N PHE A 134 -27.86 38.62 4.21
CA PHE A 134 -27.22 37.40 4.75
C PHE A 134 -26.58 37.61 6.13
N SER A 135 -26.75 38.78 6.77
CA SER A 135 -26.14 39.10 8.06
C SER A 135 -26.59 38.18 9.21
N GLN A 136 -27.73 37.50 9.07
CA GLN A 136 -28.24 36.52 10.05
C GLN A 136 -28.17 35.06 9.59
N ALA A 137 -27.59 34.77 8.42
CA ALA A 137 -27.48 33.40 7.92
C ALA A 137 -26.34 32.65 8.65
N LYS A 138 -26.66 31.53 9.30
CA LYS A 138 -25.63 30.59 9.80
C LYS A 138 -25.06 29.81 8.62
N ILE A 139 -23.91 30.25 8.14
CA ILE A 139 -23.09 29.52 7.17
C ILE A 139 -22.20 28.58 8.00
N CYS A 140 -22.63 27.32 8.15
CA CYS A 140 -21.84 26.25 8.74
C CYS A 140 -21.12 25.47 7.65
#